data_AF-A0A7Y2L7T9-F1
#
_entry.id   AF-A0A7Y2L7T9-F1
#
_cell.length_a   1.000
_cell.length_b   1.000
_cell.length_c   1.000
_cell.angle_alpha   90.00
_cell.angle_beta   90.00
_cell.angle_gamma   90.00
#
_symmetry.space_group_name_H-M   'P 1'
#
loop_
_entity.id
_entity.type
_entity.pdbx_description
1 polymer ?
#
loop_
_entity_poly.entity_id
_entity_poly.type
_entity_poly.pdbx_seq_one_letter_code
_entity_poly.pdbx_strand_id
1 'polypeptide(L)'
;MKYTTNYNLKKPEGTDVVNIDDLNYNADIIDTELAARVKNSDFVLHLDDSLPHKFTDTATGKVYKYGLKQQDNHIVFMYQEVV
;
A
#
# COMPACT_ATOMS: atom_id res chain seq x y z
N MET A 1 16.65 -5.98 -26.99
CA MET A 1 15.68 -5.48 -25.98
C MET A 1 16.09 -5.94 -24.58
N LYS A 2 16.26 -5.01 -23.65
CA LYS A 2 16.48 -5.28 -22.22
C LYS A 2 15.21 -4.99 -21.43
N TYR A 3 15.20 -5.39 -20.16
CA TYR A 3 14.10 -5.14 -19.24
C TYR A 3 14.60 -4.46 -17.97
N THR A 4 13.74 -3.68 -17.33
CA THR A 4 14.03 -3.11 -16.00
C THR A 4 13.87 -4.15 -14.90
N THR A 5 14.60 -4.00 -13.79
CA THR A 5 14.64 -5.01 -12.72
C THR A 5 13.32 -5.17 -11.96
N ASN A 6 12.64 -4.06 -11.64
CA ASN A 6 11.54 -4.08 -10.68
C ASN A 6 10.19 -4.43 -11.31
N TYR A 7 9.98 -3.99 -12.55
CA TYR A 7 8.67 -4.04 -13.22
C TYR A 7 8.75 -4.67 -14.60
N ASN A 8 9.92 -5.21 -14.96
CA ASN A 8 10.17 -5.84 -16.25
C ASN A 8 9.71 -4.97 -17.42
N LEU A 9 9.90 -3.65 -17.31
CA LEU A 9 9.53 -2.69 -18.35
C LEU A 9 10.48 -2.85 -19.53
N LYS A 10 9.93 -2.80 -20.73
CA LYS A 10 10.68 -2.88 -21.99
C LYS A 10 11.60 -1.68 -22.11
N LYS A 11 12.92 -1.92 -22.09
CA LYS A 11 13.94 -0.87 -22.20
C LYS A 11 14.67 -1.02 -23.54
N PRO A 12 14.39 -0.16 -24.54
CA PRO A 12 15.18 -0.11 -25.76
C PRO A 12 16.59 0.42 -25.46
N GLU A 13 17.57 -0.11 -26.17
CA GLU A 13 18.92 0.45 -26.20
C GLU A 13 18.96 1.71 -27.10
N GLY A 14 20.00 2.54 -26.97
CA GLY A 14 20.10 3.78 -27.75
C GLY A 14 20.15 3.60 -29.27
N THR A 15 20.40 2.37 -29.75
CA THR A 15 20.39 1.99 -31.16
C THR A 15 19.13 1.23 -31.59
N ASP A 16 18.24 0.89 -30.65
CA ASP A 16 17.02 0.15 -30.94
C ASP A 16 15.95 1.09 -31.54
N VAL A 17 15.20 0.59 -32.52
CA VAL A 17 14.00 1.28 -33.01
C VAL A 17 12.94 1.23 -31.90
N VAL A 18 12.43 2.40 -31.51
CA VAL A 18 11.41 2.51 -30.47
C VAL A 18 10.04 2.10 -31.04
N ASN A 19 9.43 1.08 -30.44
CA ASN A 19 8.06 0.67 -30.75
C ASN A 19 7.08 1.37 -29.79
N ILE A 20 6.03 1.98 -30.34
CA ILE A 20 4.98 2.68 -29.58
C ILE A 20 4.20 1.70 -28.69
N ASP A 21 3.99 0.47 -29.15
CA ASP A 21 3.27 -0.54 -28.35
C ASP A 21 4.02 -0.90 -27.07
N ASP A 22 5.36 -0.89 -27.13
CA ASP A 22 6.21 -1.15 -25.97
C ASP A 22 6.14 0.00 -24.96
N LEU A 23 5.99 1.24 -25.44
CA LEU A 23 5.79 2.42 -24.59
C LEU A 23 4.42 2.39 -23.92
N ASN A 24 3.35 2.08 -24.66
CA ASN A 24 2.00 1.97 -24.11
C ASN A 24 1.93 0.86 -23.05
N TYR A 25 2.51 -0.30 -23.34
CA TYR A 25 2.60 -1.40 -22.38
C TYR A 25 3.31 -0.98 -21.08
N ASN A 26 4.44 -0.28 -21.19
CA ASN A 26 5.15 0.20 -20.02
C ASN A 26 4.35 1.26 -19.24
N ALA A 27 3.64 2.14 -19.95
CA ALA A 27 2.79 3.16 -19.33
C ALA A 27 1.66 2.53 -18.53
N ASP A 28 0.99 1.51 -19.06
CA ASP A 28 -0.09 0.79 -18.37
C ASP A 28 0.40 0.11 -17.08
N ILE A 29 1.59 -0.48 -17.12
CA ILE A 29 2.22 -1.08 -15.92
C ILE A 29 2.50 0.01 -14.87
N ILE A 30 3.10 1.12 -15.29
CA ILE A 30 3.45 2.21 -14.37
C ILE A 30 2.20 2.81 -13.73
N ASP A 31 1.16 3.06 -14.53
CA ASP A 31 -0.11 3.63 -14.04
C ASP A 31 -0.76 2.70 -13.00
N THR A 32 -0.84 1.41 -13.33
CA THR A 32 -1.40 0.39 -12.42
C THR A 32 -0.65 0.33 -11.10
N GLU A 33 0.67 0.27 -11.15
CA GLU A 33 1.52 0.17 -9.95
C GLU A 33 1.50 1.46 -9.12
N LEU A 34 1.46 2.62 -9.77
CA LEU A 34 1.34 3.90 -9.09
C LEU A 34 -0.01 4.03 -8.38
N ALA A 35 -1.10 3.66 -9.04
CA ALA A 35 -2.42 3.63 -8.43
C ALA A 35 -2.50 2.66 -7.25
N ALA A 36 -1.87 1.49 -7.35
CA ALA A 36 -1.80 0.53 -6.25
C ALA A 36 -1.00 1.07 -5.05
N ARG A 37 0.12 1.75 -5.29
CA ARG A 37 0.94 2.36 -4.23
C ARG A 37 0.22 3.46 -3.47
N VAL A 38 -0.59 4.28 -4.14
CA VAL A 38 -1.40 5.32 -3.47
C VAL A 38 -2.40 4.67 -2.51
N LYS A 39 -3.08 3.60 -2.94
CA LYS A 39 -4.03 2.84 -2.11
C LYS A 39 -3.36 2.12 -0.93
N ASN A 40 -2.12 1.66 -1.12
CA ASN A 40 -1.34 0.95 -0.09
C ASN A 40 -0.47 1.88 0.76
N SER A 41 -0.63 3.20 0.69
CA SER A 41 0.06 4.07 1.63
C SER A 41 -0.53 3.88 3.02
N ASP A 42 0.31 3.69 4.03
CA ASP A 42 -0.13 3.48 5.42
C ASP A 42 -1.12 4.58 5.88
N PHE A 43 -0.95 5.81 5.39
CA PHE A 43 -1.87 6.92 5.65
C PHE A 43 -3.29 6.73 5.09
N VAL A 44 -3.45 6.07 3.94
CA VAL A 44 -4.77 5.76 3.37
C VAL A 44 -5.41 4.61 4.13
N LEU A 45 -4.64 3.60 4.55
CA LEU A 45 -5.14 2.50 5.38
C LEU A 45 -5.67 2.99 6.73
N HIS A 46 -5.06 4.03 7.29
CA HIS A 46 -5.52 4.71 8.51
C HIS A 46 -6.88 5.42 8.38
N LEU A 47 -7.27 5.84 7.16
CA LEU A 47 -8.56 6.49 6.91
C LEU A 47 -9.71 5.48 6.77
N ASP A 48 -9.40 4.30 6.21
CA ASP A 48 -10.39 3.28 5.90
C ASP A 48 -10.64 2.28 7.06
N ASP A 49 -9.65 2.07 7.94
CA ASP A 49 -9.78 1.19 9.11
C ASP A 49 -9.75 2.02 10.42
N SER A 50 -10.79 1.85 11.23
CA SER A 50 -10.89 2.50 12.54
C SER A 50 -9.98 1.88 13.62
N LEU A 51 -9.43 0.67 13.39
CA LEU A 51 -8.56 -0.07 14.31
C LEU A 51 -7.29 -0.61 13.61
N PRO A 52 -6.48 0.25 12.96
CA PRO A 52 -5.40 -0.19 12.05
C PRO A 52 -4.17 -0.73 12.79
N HIS A 53 -4.06 -0.52 14.10
CA HIS A 53 -2.89 -0.91 14.86
C HIS A 53 -3.09 -2.21 15.62
N LYS A 54 -1.99 -2.88 16.00
CA LYS A 54 -2.00 -4.12 16.78
C LYS A 54 -1.10 -4.02 18.00
N PHE A 55 -1.54 -4.55 19.12
CA PHE A 55 -0.69 -4.81 20.29
C PHE A 55 -0.93 -6.23 20.81
N THR A 56 0.05 -6.76 21.54
CA THR A 56 -0.05 -8.06 22.20
C THR A 56 0.07 -7.84 23.70
N ASP A 57 -0.87 -8.39 24.46
CA ASP A 57 -0.77 -8.47 25.91
C ASP A 57 0.24 -9.56 26.27
N THR A 58 1.36 -9.16 26.89
CA THR A 58 2.43 -10.07 27.26
C THR A 58 2.09 -11.00 28.43
N ALA A 59 1.08 -10.64 29.24
CA ALA A 59 0.67 -11.47 30.39
C ALA A 59 -0.27 -12.61 29.97
N THR A 60 -1.15 -12.35 28.98
CA THR A 60 -2.15 -13.32 28.53
C THR A 60 -1.84 -13.93 27.15
N GLY A 61 -0.91 -13.34 26.40
CA GLY A 61 -0.60 -13.71 25.02
C GLY A 61 -1.65 -13.25 23.99
N LYS A 62 -2.69 -12.55 24.43
CA LYS A 62 -3.80 -12.12 23.57
C LYS A 62 -3.39 -10.98 22.65
N VAL A 63 -3.93 -10.99 21.44
CA VAL A 63 -3.69 -9.97 20.43
C VAL A 63 -4.92 -9.08 20.31
N TYR A 64 -4.70 -7.77 20.22
CA TYR A 64 -5.75 -6.79 20.03
C TYR A 64 -5.45 -5.90 18.83
N LYS A 65 -6.50 -5.52 18.11
CA LYS A 65 -6.47 -4.38 17.18
C LYS A 65 -6.96 -3.13 17.90
N TYR A 66 -6.37 -1.97 17.60
CA TYR A 66 -6.74 -0.70 18.23
C TYR A 66 -6.67 0.51 17.30
N GLY A 67 -7.36 1.58 17.69
CA GLY A 67 -7.37 2.87 17.03
C GLY A 67 -7.90 3.99 17.93
N LEU A 68 -7.85 5.22 17.42
CA LEU A 68 -8.25 6.42 18.14
C LEU A 68 -9.40 7.09 17.40
N LYS A 69 -10.47 7.47 18.11
CA LYS A 69 -11.54 8.32 17.57
C LYS A 69 -11.79 9.53 18.45
N GLN A 70 -12.29 10.61 17.87
CA GLN A 70 -12.85 11.72 18.64
C GLN A 70 -14.32 11.46 18.92
N GLN A 71 -14.74 11.59 20.17
CA GLN A 71 -16.13 11.53 20.59
C GLN A 71 -16.35 12.55 21.72
N ASP A 72 -17.39 13.38 21.61
CA ASP A 72 -17.73 14.39 22.62
C ASP A 72 -16.55 15.28 23.03
N ASN A 73 -15.74 15.70 22.05
CA ASN A 73 -14.53 16.51 22.26
C ASN A 73 -13.40 15.84 23.09
N HIS A 74 -13.44 14.52 23.24
CA HIS A 74 -12.40 13.70 23.88
C HIS A 74 -11.85 12.66 22.90
N ILE A 75 -10.59 12.26 23.08
CA ILE A 75 -10.00 11.14 22.35
C ILE A 75 -10.39 9.85 23.08
N VAL A 76 -11.00 8.93 22.35
CA VAL A 76 -11.39 7.60 22.84
C VAL A 76 -10.49 6.57 22.20
N PHE A 77 -9.85 5.76 23.04
CA PHE A 77 -9.12 4.58 22.62
C PHE A 77 -10.10 3.42 22.41
N MET A 78 -10.14 2.88 21.19
CA MET A 78 -10.96 1.73 20.83
C MET A 78 -10.07 0.52 20.62
N TYR A 79 -10.50 -0.66 21.09
CA TYR A 79 -9.78 -1.91 20.85
C TYR A 79 -10.71 -3.11 20.76
N GLN A 80 -10.28 -4.15 20.05
CA GLN A 80 -10.98 -5.43 19.93
C GLN A 80 -9.99 -6.59 19.99
N GLU A 81 -10.35 -7.67 20.68
CA GLU A 81 -9.56 -8.91 20.71
C GLU A 81 -9.61 -9.60 19.34
N VAL A 82 -8.47 -10.06 18.85
CA VAL A 82 -8.37 -10.87 17.63
C VAL A 82 -8.43 -12.34 18.05
N VAL A 83 -9.57 -12.98 17.77
CA VAL A 83 -9.80 -14.42 18.02
C VAL A 83 -9.15 -15.27 16.93
#